data_AF-A0A4Q9QUW2-F1
#
_entry.id   AF-A0A4Q9QUW2-F1
#
_cell.length_a   1.000
_cell.length_b   1.000
_cell.length_c   1.000
_cell.angle_alpha   90.00
_cell.angle_beta   90.00
_cell.angle_gamma   90.00
#
_symmetry.space_group_name_H-M   'P 1'
#
loop_
_entity.id
_entity.type
_entity.pdbx_description
1 polymer ?
#
loop_
_entity_poly.entity_id
_entity_poly.type
_entity_poly.pdbx_seq_one_letter_code
_entity_poly.pdbx_strand_id
1 'polypeptide(L)'
;MQGGLQHWSRQPEGWLARVLLLDQLPRMLYRDSSKAFAGDALARVLVEEGVAQGWDAWLTPIQRVFIYLVFEHAEDLPTQNRALACFAALHERAPAAERELFAGFLDYAERHQRVIARFSRFPHRNAILGRTSTEQEQRFLLEPGSRF
;
A
#
# COMPACT_ATOMS: atom_id res chain seq x y z
N MET A 1 -0.37 -17.98 -0.95
CA MET A 1 1.06 -17.70 -0.65
C MET A 1 1.38 -18.37 0.69
N GLN A 2 2.37 -19.27 0.75
CA GLN A 2 2.54 -20.22 1.88
C GLN A 2 3.54 -19.75 2.97
N GLY A 3 4.02 -18.51 2.94
CA GLY A 3 4.87 -17.96 4.02
C GLY A 3 6.29 -18.53 4.16
N GLY A 4 6.73 -19.48 3.33
CA GLY A 4 7.97 -20.26 3.50
C GLY A 4 9.31 -19.51 3.45
N LEU A 5 9.32 -18.19 3.21
CA LEU A 5 10.54 -17.37 3.18
C LEU A 5 10.81 -16.62 4.49
N GLN A 6 10.23 -17.03 5.61
CA GLN A 6 10.40 -16.37 6.92
C GLN A 6 11.86 -16.06 7.30
N HIS A 7 12.79 -16.94 6.93
CA HIS A 7 14.22 -16.76 7.20
C HIS A 7 14.86 -15.55 6.49
N TRP A 8 14.25 -15.01 5.43
CA TRP A 8 14.74 -13.80 4.75
C TRP A 8 14.49 -12.54 5.57
N SER A 9 13.51 -12.55 6.47
CA SER A 9 13.23 -11.40 7.37
C SER A 9 14.16 -11.33 8.57
N ARG A 10 15.42 -11.75 8.44
CA ARG A 10 16.41 -11.52 9.50
C ARG A 10 17.21 -10.24 9.30
N GLN A 11 17.04 -9.61 8.13
CA GLN A 11 17.68 -8.35 7.74
C GLN A 11 16.69 -7.50 6.92
N PRO A 12 16.82 -6.16 6.92
CA PRO A 12 15.88 -5.25 6.26
C PRO A 12 15.62 -5.55 4.78
N GLU A 13 16.65 -5.94 4.02
CA GLU A 13 16.56 -6.20 2.58
C GLU A 13 15.75 -7.46 2.27
N GLY A 14 15.95 -8.53 3.05
CA GLY A 14 15.17 -9.76 2.89
C GLY A 14 13.73 -9.60 3.37
N TRP A 15 13.49 -8.72 4.34
CA TRP A 15 12.13 -8.27 4.70
C TRP A 15 11.46 -7.52 3.55
N LEU A 16 12.12 -6.52 2.96
CA LEU A 16 11.63 -5.82 1.78
C LEU A 16 11.33 -6.78 0.62
N ALA A 17 12.22 -7.73 0.34
CA ALA A 17 12.01 -8.72 -0.72
C ALA A 17 10.71 -9.53 -0.49
N ARG A 18 10.43 -9.95 0.74
CA ARG A 18 9.16 -10.64 1.07
C ARG A 18 7.96 -9.72 0.90
N VAL A 19 8.06 -8.44 1.30
CA VAL A 19 6.98 -7.46 1.07
C VAL A 19 6.66 -7.35 -0.42
N LEU A 20 7.69 -7.20 -1.28
CA LEU A 20 7.51 -7.13 -2.73
C LEU A 20 6.85 -8.38 -3.31
N LEU A 21 7.23 -9.57 -2.84
CA LEU A 21 6.64 -10.84 -3.28
C LEU A 21 5.17 -11.00 -2.86
N LEU A 22 4.78 -10.43 -1.73
CA LEU A 22 3.42 -10.54 -1.19
C LEU A 22 2.49 -9.44 -1.71
N ASP A 23 3.00 -8.25 -1.98
CA ASP A 23 2.18 -7.09 -2.33
C ASP A 23 2.33 -6.65 -3.79
N GLN A 24 3.56 -6.41 -4.26
CA GLN A 24 3.78 -5.85 -5.59
C GLN A 24 3.68 -6.90 -6.70
N LEU A 25 4.35 -8.04 -6.53
CA LEU A 25 4.39 -9.10 -7.54
C LEU A 25 3.00 -9.65 -7.89
N PRO A 26 2.10 -9.94 -6.94
CA PRO A 26 0.76 -10.44 -7.26
C PRO A 26 -0.08 -9.43 -8.05
N ARG A 27 0.04 -8.13 -7.74
CA ARG A 27 -0.62 -7.04 -8.49
C ARG A 27 -0.13 -6.95 -9.94
N MET A 28 1.15 -7.25 -10.19
CA MET A 28 1.72 -7.31 -11.53
C MET A 28 1.29 -8.57 -12.31
N LEU A 29 1.31 -9.74 -11.66
CA LEU A 29 1.07 -11.03 -12.31
C LEU A 29 -0.41 -11.35 -12.53
N TYR A 30 -1.29 -10.88 -11.63
CA TYR A 30 -2.70 -11.24 -11.62
C TYR A 30 -3.61 -10.02 -11.75
N ARG A 31 -3.23 -9.09 -12.64
CA ARG A 31 -4.03 -7.90 -12.95
C ARG A 31 -5.49 -8.29 -13.24
N ASP A 32 -6.42 -7.46 -12.76
CA ASP A 32 -7.86 -7.66 -12.91
C ASP A 32 -8.42 -8.96 -12.31
N SER A 33 -7.70 -9.55 -11.34
CA SER A 33 -8.11 -10.77 -10.63
C SER A 33 -8.03 -10.61 -9.11
N SER A 34 -8.87 -11.32 -8.36
CA SER A 34 -8.83 -11.35 -6.90
C SER A 34 -7.49 -11.87 -6.36
N LYS A 35 -6.76 -12.65 -7.18
CA LYS A 35 -5.41 -13.13 -6.87
C LYS A 35 -4.40 -11.99 -6.69
N ALA A 36 -4.64 -10.80 -7.24
CA ALA A 36 -3.80 -9.62 -7.03
C ALA A 36 -3.76 -9.18 -5.55
N PHE A 37 -4.79 -9.51 -4.76
CA PHE A 37 -4.93 -9.10 -3.36
C PHE A 37 -4.70 -10.24 -2.37
N ALA A 38 -4.32 -11.43 -2.86
CA ALA A 38 -4.23 -12.64 -2.04
C ALA A 38 -3.10 -12.59 -0.99
N GLY A 39 -2.18 -11.63 -1.11
CA GLY A 39 -1.06 -11.45 -0.19
C GLY A 39 -1.25 -10.32 0.81
N ASP A 40 -2.25 -9.46 0.63
CA ASP A 40 -2.40 -8.18 1.36
C ASP A 40 -2.40 -8.39 2.88
N ALA A 41 -3.15 -9.38 3.38
CA ALA A 41 -3.22 -9.67 4.82
C ALA A 41 -1.84 -10.09 5.38
N LEU A 42 -1.10 -10.94 4.66
CA LEU A 42 0.23 -11.38 5.09
C LEU A 42 1.27 -10.27 4.97
N ALA A 43 1.21 -9.47 3.89
CA ALA A 43 2.07 -8.32 3.69
C ALA A 43 1.89 -7.30 4.81
N ARG A 44 0.64 -7.03 5.20
CA ARG A 44 0.31 -6.09 6.27
C ARG A 44 0.93 -6.48 7.60
N VAL A 45 0.71 -7.72 8.05
CA VAL A 45 1.33 -8.22 9.30
C VAL A 45 2.85 -8.09 9.24
N LEU A 46 3.45 -8.51 8.12
CA LEU A 46 4.90 -8.44 7.92
C LEU A 46 5.43 -7.01 7.99
N VAL A 47 4.72 -6.05 7.39
CA VAL A 47 5.12 -4.63 7.41
C VAL A 47 4.94 -4.03 8.81
N GLU A 48 3.83 -4.32 9.48
CA GLU A 48 3.58 -3.84 10.84
C GLU A 48 4.69 -4.29 11.81
N GLU A 49 5.08 -5.57 11.75
CA GLU A 49 6.16 -6.14 12.56
C GLU A 49 7.54 -5.51 12.24
N GLY A 50 7.85 -5.31 10.96
CA GLY A 50 9.15 -4.74 10.55
C GLY A 50 9.28 -3.25 10.91
N VAL A 51 8.22 -2.47 10.74
CA VAL A 51 8.19 -1.05 11.12
C VAL A 51 8.23 -0.90 12.65
N ALA A 52 7.56 -1.77 13.41
CA ALA A 52 7.65 -1.76 14.87
C ALA A 52 9.09 -2.03 15.37
N GLN A 53 9.90 -2.75 14.60
CA GLN A 53 11.32 -3.00 14.86
C GLN A 53 12.25 -1.92 14.27
N GLY A 54 11.71 -0.91 13.57
CA GLY A 54 12.46 0.16 12.92
C GLY A 54 13.27 -0.28 11.71
N TRP A 55 12.94 -1.41 11.07
CA TRP A 55 13.70 -1.91 9.91
C TRP A 55 13.59 -1.02 8.68
N ASP A 56 12.47 -0.33 8.51
CA ASP A 56 12.28 0.68 7.47
C ASP A 56 13.37 1.76 7.54
N ALA A 57 13.85 2.12 8.74
CA ALA A 57 14.90 3.12 8.93
C ALA A 57 16.25 2.73 8.32
N TRP A 58 16.47 1.45 8.02
CA TRP A 58 17.68 0.92 7.38
C TRP A 58 17.58 0.84 5.86
N LEU A 59 16.38 1.05 5.30
CA LEU A 59 16.15 1.06 3.86
C LEU A 59 16.37 2.46 3.27
N THR A 60 16.70 2.50 1.98
CA THR A 60 16.75 3.76 1.22
C THR A 60 15.35 4.40 1.13
N PRO A 61 15.23 5.72 0.90
CA PRO A 61 13.93 6.39 0.80
C PRO A 61 12.98 5.74 -0.20
N ILE A 62 13.48 5.36 -1.38
CA ILE A 62 12.68 4.70 -2.42
C ILE A 62 12.26 3.28 -2.02
N GLN A 63 13.09 2.55 -1.26
CA GLN A 63 12.71 1.23 -0.75
C GLN A 63 11.59 1.31 0.29
N ARG A 64 11.59 2.36 1.13
CA ARG A 64 10.53 2.59 2.13
C ARG A 64 9.17 2.84 1.50
N VAL A 65 9.13 3.42 0.29
CA VAL A 65 7.88 3.58 -0.47
C VAL A 65 7.16 2.23 -0.61
N PHE A 66 7.86 1.18 -1.02
CA PHE A 66 7.26 -0.15 -1.18
C PHE A 66 6.75 -0.77 0.13
N ILE A 67 7.35 -0.39 1.27
CA ILE A 67 6.84 -0.78 2.58
C ILE A 67 5.53 -0.05 2.86
N TYR A 68 5.49 1.26 2.64
CA TYR A 68 4.32 2.08 2.99
C TYR A 68 3.14 1.92 2.02
N LEU A 69 3.39 1.49 0.78
CA LEU A 69 2.33 1.07 -0.14
C LEU A 69 1.45 -0.03 0.46
N VAL A 70 2.00 -0.93 1.28
CA VAL A 70 1.20 -1.96 1.95
C VAL A 70 0.15 -1.34 2.90
N PHE A 71 0.48 -0.24 3.58
CA PHE A 71 -0.49 0.49 4.39
C PHE A 71 -1.52 1.20 3.52
N GLU A 72 -1.09 1.80 2.41
CA GLU A 72 -1.95 2.47 1.43
C GLU A 72 -2.94 1.49 0.76
N HIS A 73 -2.59 0.22 0.62
CA HIS A 73 -3.48 -0.78 0.04
C HIS A 73 -4.55 -1.31 0.99
N ALA A 74 -4.47 -0.99 2.29
CA ALA A 74 -5.40 -1.48 3.30
C ALA A 74 -6.74 -0.72 3.29
N GLU A 75 -7.85 -1.46 3.36
CA GLU A 75 -9.20 -0.89 3.52
C GLU A 75 -9.50 -0.63 5.01
N ASP A 76 -8.66 0.18 5.66
CA ASP A 76 -8.76 0.53 7.08
C ASP A 76 -8.26 1.97 7.32
N LEU A 77 -9.11 2.83 7.88
CA LEU A 77 -8.83 4.27 8.00
C LEU A 77 -7.63 4.59 8.92
N PRO A 78 -7.48 4.02 10.12
CA PRO A 78 -6.27 4.18 10.92
C PRO A 78 -4.99 3.83 10.17
N THR A 79 -5.02 2.75 9.37
CA THR A 79 -3.87 2.32 8.56
C THR A 79 -3.56 3.30 7.44
N GLN A 80 -4.58 3.85 6.79
CA GLN A 80 -4.42 4.90 5.79
C GLN A 80 -3.78 6.16 6.39
N ASN A 81 -4.24 6.58 7.58
CA ASN A 81 -3.64 7.72 8.27
C ASN A 81 -2.16 7.48 8.62
N ARG A 82 -1.80 6.23 8.96
CA ARG A 82 -0.41 5.84 9.16
C ARG A 82 0.39 5.91 7.86
N ALA A 83 -0.18 5.46 6.73
CA ALA A 83 0.45 5.59 5.42
C ALA A 83 0.76 7.06 5.10
N LEU A 84 -0.20 7.97 5.32
CA LEU A 84 -0.01 9.40 5.13
C LEU A 84 1.14 9.95 5.98
N ALA A 85 1.17 9.63 7.27
CA ALA A 85 2.24 10.09 8.15
C ALA A 85 3.62 9.61 7.67
N CYS A 86 3.71 8.35 7.23
CA CYS A 86 4.94 7.77 6.69
C CYS A 86 5.39 8.45 5.38
N PHE A 87 4.47 8.69 4.44
CA PHE A 87 4.79 9.38 3.18
C PHE A 87 5.11 10.86 3.36
N ALA A 88 4.42 11.55 4.29
CA ALA A 88 4.74 12.93 4.63
C ALA A 88 6.17 13.05 5.17
N ALA A 89 6.55 12.15 6.09
CA ALA A 89 7.92 12.11 6.62
C ALA A 89 8.97 11.78 5.54
N LEU A 90 8.65 10.96 4.53
CA LEU A 90 9.55 10.73 3.39
C LEU A 90 9.71 11.99 2.55
N HIS A 91 8.60 12.65 2.21
CA HIS A 91 8.62 13.88 1.42
C HIS A 91 9.42 15.00 2.12
N GLU A 92 9.21 15.20 3.42
CA GLU A 92 9.95 16.20 4.20
C GLU A 92 11.46 15.93 4.22
N ARG A 93 11.85 14.66 4.30
CA ARG A 93 13.26 14.24 4.37
C ARG A 93 13.91 14.02 3.00
N ALA A 94 13.14 14.12 1.91
CA ALA A 94 13.63 13.88 0.57
C ALA A 94 14.70 14.90 0.16
N PRO A 95 15.79 14.49 -0.51
CA PRO A 95 16.72 15.41 -1.16
C PRO A 95 15.98 16.37 -2.09
N ALA A 96 16.50 17.59 -2.26
CA ALA A 96 15.83 18.60 -3.10
C ALA A 96 15.59 18.11 -4.54
N ALA A 97 16.53 17.34 -5.09
CA ALA A 97 16.43 16.75 -6.43
C ALA A 97 15.32 15.71 -6.58
N GLU A 98 14.86 15.11 -5.47
CA GLU A 98 13.83 14.05 -5.47
C GLU A 98 12.52 14.51 -4.81
N ARG A 99 12.45 15.78 -4.37
CA ARG A 99 11.30 16.32 -3.62
C ARG A 99 9.98 16.13 -4.37
N GLU A 100 9.98 16.41 -5.67
CA GLU A 100 8.80 16.27 -6.53
C GLU A 100 8.35 14.80 -6.67
N LEU A 101 9.30 13.86 -6.77
CA LEU A 101 9.00 12.43 -6.80
C LEU A 101 8.28 12.00 -5.52
N PHE A 102 8.80 12.39 -4.34
CA PHE A 102 8.16 12.05 -3.07
C PHE A 102 6.85 12.81 -2.82
N ALA A 103 6.70 14.01 -3.37
CA ALA A 103 5.42 14.72 -3.37
C ALA A 103 4.36 13.95 -4.16
N GLY A 104 4.74 13.33 -5.28
CA GLY A 104 3.86 12.46 -6.06
C GLY A 104 3.38 11.23 -5.26
N PHE A 105 4.27 10.58 -4.51
CA PHE A 105 3.87 9.47 -3.63
C PHE A 105 2.93 9.93 -2.51
N LEU A 106 3.17 11.10 -1.92
CA LEU A 106 2.29 11.66 -0.89
C LEU A 106 0.90 12.01 -1.44
N ASP A 107 0.79 12.67 -2.60
CA ASP A 107 -0.51 12.95 -3.24
C ASP A 107 -1.32 11.66 -3.46
N TYR A 108 -0.63 10.61 -3.92
CA TYR A 108 -1.28 9.32 -4.17
C TYR A 108 -1.83 8.69 -2.88
N ALA A 109 -1.06 8.74 -1.80
CA ALA A 109 -1.51 8.29 -0.48
C ALA A 109 -2.70 9.11 0.05
N GLU A 110 -2.69 10.44 -0.15
CA GLU A 110 -3.81 11.33 0.21
C GLU A 110 -5.09 10.99 -0.55
N ARG A 111 -4.96 10.60 -1.81
CA ARG A 111 -6.11 10.14 -2.61
C ARG A 111 -6.66 8.80 -2.11
N HIS A 112 -5.80 7.85 -1.74
CA HIS A 112 -6.22 6.58 -1.14
C HIS A 112 -6.95 6.78 0.18
N GLN A 113 -6.36 7.58 1.07
CA GLN A 113 -6.94 7.86 2.37
C GLN A 113 -8.31 8.53 2.24
N ARG A 114 -8.47 9.49 1.32
CA ARG A 114 -9.78 10.13 1.06
C ARG A 114 -10.85 9.14 0.61
N VAL A 115 -10.49 8.18 -0.23
CA VAL A 115 -11.43 7.14 -0.69
C VAL A 115 -11.84 6.24 0.47
N ILE A 116 -10.89 5.80 1.31
CA ILE A 116 -11.20 4.99 2.49
C ILE A 116 -11.98 5.80 3.55
N ALA A 117 -11.69 7.08 3.75
CA ALA A 117 -12.47 7.92 4.65
C ALA A 117 -13.93 8.06 4.18
N ARG A 118 -14.16 8.11 2.86
CA ARG A 118 -15.49 8.26 2.27
C ARG A 118 -16.29 6.95 2.21
N PHE A 119 -15.64 5.85 1.85
CA PHE A 119 -16.33 4.58 1.54
C PHE A 119 -15.95 3.41 2.45
N SER A 120 -14.97 3.59 3.35
CA SER A 120 -14.37 2.54 4.19
C SER A 120 -13.72 1.38 3.44
N ARG A 121 -13.71 1.42 2.10
CA ARG A 121 -13.15 0.42 1.19
C ARG A 121 -12.84 1.04 -0.16
N PHE A 122 -12.17 0.31 -1.04
CA PHE A 122 -11.92 0.72 -2.42
C PHE A 122 -13.02 0.24 -3.37
N PRO A 123 -13.86 1.14 -3.91
CA PRO A 123 -15.00 0.74 -4.73
C PRO A 123 -14.60 0.02 -6.03
N HIS A 124 -13.43 0.34 -6.59
CA HIS A 124 -12.95 -0.30 -7.82
C HIS A 124 -12.62 -1.79 -7.62
N ARG A 125 -12.40 -2.24 -6.38
CA ARG A 125 -12.17 -3.66 -6.06
C ARG A 125 -13.48 -4.45 -5.91
N ASN A 126 -14.64 -3.79 -5.85
CA ASN A 126 -15.91 -4.44 -5.54
C ASN A 126 -16.24 -5.58 -6.50
N ALA A 127 -16.19 -5.36 -7.80
CA ALA A 127 -16.48 -6.40 -8.80
C ALA A 127 -15.52 -7.59 -8.69
N ILE A 128 -14.22 -7.33 -8.54
CA ILE A 128 -13.17 -8.35 -8.44
C ILE A 128 -13.31 -9.18 -7.16
N LEU A 129 -13.77 -8.56 -6.08
CA LEU A 129 -13.97 -9.20 -4.77
C LEU A 129 -15.40 -9.73 -4.56
N GLY A 130 -16.27 -9.68 -5.57
CA GLY A 130 -17.65 -10.16 -5.48
C GLY A 130 -18.56 -9.33 -4.55
N ARG A 131 -18.23 -8.05 -4.32
CA ARG A 131 -19.00 -7.13 -3.48
C ARG A 131 -19.98 -6.31 -4.31
N THR A 132 -21.17 -6.05 -3.76
CA THR A 132 -22.13 -5.13 -4.36
C THR A 132 -21.74 -3.68 -4.08
N SER A 133 -21.65 -2.85 -5.13
CA SER A 133 -21.45 -1.41 -5.01
C SER A 133 -22.77 -0.70 -4.69
N THR A 134 -22.70 0.27 -3.78
CA THR A 134 -23.77 1.25 -3.52
C THR A 134 -23.90 2.24 -4.68
N GLU A 135 -25.01 2.98 -4.75
CA GLU A 135 -25.19 4.03 -5.77
C GLU A 135 -24.09 5.10 -5.71
N GLN A 136 -23.66 5.50 -4.51
CA GLN A 136 -22.61 6.49 -4.34
C GLN A 136 -21.27 5.98 -4.87
N GLU A 137 -20.95 4.72 -4.60
CA GLU A 137 -19.76 4.06 -5.14
C GLU A 137 -19.82 3.93 -6.66
N GLN A 138 -20.99 3.60 -7.23
CA GLN A 138 -21.18 3.53 -8.68
C GLN A 138 -20.96 4.88 -9.36
N ARG A 139 -21.50 5.97 -8.79
CA ARG A 139 -21.28 7.33 -9.30
C ARG A 139 -19.80 7.72 -9.20
N PHE A 140 -19.17 7.44 -8.06
CA PHE A 140 -17.74 7.69 -7.87
C PHE A 140 -16.87 6.97 -8.92
N LEU A 141 -17.21 5.74 -9.29
CA LEU A 141 -16.47 4.97 -10.32
C LEU A 141 -16.53 5.58 -11.73
N LEU A 142 -17.37 6.59 -11.96
CA LEU A 142 -17.42 7.35 -13.22
C LEU A 142 -16.52 8.59 -13.19
N GLU A 143 -16.04 9.00 -12.01
CA GLU A 143 -15.18 10.18 -11.84
C GLU A 143 -13.71 9.85 -12.19
N PRO A 144 -12.92 10.81 -12.71
CA PRO A 144 -11.48 10.64 -12.86
C PRO A 144 -10.79 10.36 -11.53
N GLY A 145 -9.80 9.46 -11.54
CA GLY A 145 -9.05 9.11 -10.33
C GLY A 145 -9.78 8.17 -9.36
N SER A 146 -10.89 7.57 -9.79
CA SER A 146 -11.64 6.55 -9.04
C SER A 146 -11.00 5.16 -9.07
N ARG A 147 -9.95 4.99 -9.87
CA ARG A 147 -9.14 3.79 -10.03
C ARG A 147 -7.68 4.14 -9.77
N PHE A 148 -6.97 3.19 -9.17
CA PHE A 148 -5.58 3.28 -8.75
C PHE A 148 -4.81 2.13 -9.36
#